data_AF-W7UFA7-F1
#
_entry.id   AF-W7UFA7-F1
#
_cell.length_a   1.000
_cell.length_b   1.000
_cell.length_c   1.000
_cell.angle_alpha   90.00
_cell.angle_beta   90.00
_cell.angle_gamma   90.00
#
_symmetry.space_group_name_H-M   'P 1'
#
loop_
_entity.id
_entity.type
_entity.pdbx_description
1 polymer ?
#
loop_
_entity_poly.entity_id
_entity_poly.type
_entity_poly.pdbx_seq_one_letter_code
_entity_poly.pdbx_strand_id
1 'polypeptide(L)' 'MKRTESPELILKKQTLTAWANILYKHGIIDHVRLGKMVTLIGRLEKGNRNML' A
#
# COMPACT_ATOMS: atom_id res chain seq x y z
N MET A 1 18.90 22.04 7.67
CA MET A 1 17.97 20.92 7.92
C MET A 1 18.23 19.84 6.87
N LYS A 2 18.80 18.69 7.26
CA LYS A 2 18.93 17.54 6.35
C LYS A 2 17.53 16.96 6.19
N ARG A 3 16.96 17.01 4.98
CA ARG A 3 15.72 16.28 4.66
C ARG A 3 16.06 14.81 4.85
N THR A 4 15.48 14.19 5.88
CA THR A 4 15.45 12.74 6.00
C THR A 4 14.73 12.25 4.76
N GLU A 5 15.49 11.77 3.78
CA GLU A 5 14.99 10.91 2.72
C GLU A 5 14.36 9.73 3.43
N SER A 6 13.06 9.81 3.66
CA SER A 6 12.28 8.68 4.12
C SER A 6 12.51 7.63 3.04
N PRO A 7 13.14 6.48 3.34
CA PRO A 7 13.27 5.43 2.35
C PRO A 7 11.84 5.08 1.98
N GLU A 8 11.43 5.54 0.80
CA GLU A 8 10.10 5.32 0.28
C GLU A 8 9.94 3.80 0.33
N LEU A 9 9.10 3.31 1.24
CA LEU A 9 8.83 1.90 1.36
C LEU A 9 8.10 1.53 0.08
N ILE A 10 8.87 1.18 -0.97
CA ILE A 10 8.37 0.65 -2.24
C ILE A 10 7.90 -0.78 -1.94
N LEU A 11 6.85 -0.88 -1.12
CA LEU A 11 6.14 -2.12 -0.91
C LEU A 11 5.41 -2.40 -2.21
N LYS A 12 5.80 -3.49 -2.87
CA LYS A 12 5.11 -3.98 -4.05
C LYS A 12 3.61 -4.12 -3.72
N LYS A 13 2.73 -3.88 -4.70
CA LYS A 13 1.27 -4.04 -4.54
C LYS A 13 0.90 -5.36 -3.85
N GLN A 14 1.61 -6.44 -4.20
CA GLN A 14 1.47 -7.76 -3.57
C GLN A 14 1.67 -7.72 -2.05
N THR A 15 2.70 -7.03 -1.57
CA THR A 15 2.98 -6.90 -0.14
C THR A 15 1.89 -6.10 0.58
N LEU A 16 1.42 -5.01 -0.01
CA LEU A 16 0.31 -4.22 0.55
C LEU A 16 -1.00 -5.02 0.59
N THR A 17 -1.29 -5.79 -0.46
CA THR A 17 -2.45 -6.68 -0.49
C THR A 17 -2.33 -7.78 0.57
N ALA A 18 -1.14 -8.35 0.77
CA ALA A 18 -0.90 -9.34 1.82
C ALA A 18 -1.17 -8.74 3.21
N TRP A 19 -0.68 -7.54 3.48
CA TRP A 19 -0.94 -6.83 4.74
C TRP A 19 -2.43 -6.56 4.97
N ALA A 20 -3.15 -6.10 3.95
CA ALA A 20 -4.60 -5.87 4.06
C ALA A 20 -5.35 -7.16 4.47
N ASN A 21 -4.97 -8.31 3.89
CA ASN A 21 -5.55 -9.60 4.25
C ASN A 21 -5.20 -10.04 5.68
N ILE A 22 -3.96 -9.79 6.14
CA ILE A 22 -3.55 -10.08 7.53
C ILE A 22 -4.41 -9.27 8.50
N LEU A 23 -4.55 -7.96 8.27
CA LEU A 23 -5.36 -7.08 9.13
C LEU A 23 -6.83 -7.56 9.22
N TYR A 24 -7.39 -8.02 8.09
CA TYR A 24 -8.74 -8.57 8.08
C TYR A 24 -8.84 -9.89 8.86
N LYS A 25 -7.90 -10.82 8.66
CA LYS A 25 -7.87 -12.11 9.38
C LYS A 25 -7.73 -11.95 10.90
N HIS A 26 -7.02 -10.91 11.34
CA HIS A 26 -6.89 -10.58 12.76
C HIS A 26 -8.06 -9.75 13.33
N GLY A 27 -9.08 -9.43 12.52
CA GLY A 27 -10.24 -8.65 12.96
C GLY A 27 -9.94 -7.16 13.22
N ILE A 28 -8.78 -6.66 12.78
CA ILE A 28 -8.39 -5.25 12.93
C ILE A 28 -9.20 -4.36 11.98
N ILE A 29 -9.57 -4.89 10.82
CA ILE A 29 -10.44 -4.24 9.84
C ILE A 29 -11.58 -5.16 9.44
N ASP A 30 -12.72 -4.57 9.10
CA ASP A 30 -13.86 -5.29 8.52
C ASP A 30 -13.70 -5.54 7.01
N HIS A 31 -14.63 -6.31 6.45
CA HIS A 31 -14.63 -6.66 5.02
C HIS A 31 -14.81 -5.45 4.11
N VAL A 32 -15.51 -4.40 4.55
CA VAL A 32 -15.73 -3.16 3.79
C VAL A 32 -14.42 -2.38 3.67
N ARG A 33 -13.68 -2.26 4.77
CA ARG A 33 -12.36 -1.63 4.82
C ARG A 33 -11.35 -2.42 3.99
N LEU A 34 -11.38 -3.76 4.05
CA LEU A 34 -10.54 -4.60 3.18
C LEU A 34 -10.78 -4.31 1.70
N GLY A 35 -12.04 -4.29 1.26
CA GLY A 35 -12.38 -3.99 -0.15
C GLY A 35 -11.90 -2.62 -0.61
N LYS A 36 -12.04 -1.59 0.25
CA LYS A 36 -11.52 -0.24 -0.01
C LYS A 36 -9.99 -0.23 -0.14
N MET A 37 -9.28 -0.91 0.77
CA MET A 37 -7.81 -0.99 0.72
C MET A 37 -7.32 -1.67 -0.54
N VAL A 38 -7.87 -2.83 -0.90
CA VAL A 38 -7.49 -3.56 -2.13
C VAL A 38 -7.74 -2.71 -3.37
N THR A 39 -8.87 -1.98 -3.42
CA THR A 39 -9.16 -1.04 -4.51
C THR A 39 -8.13 0.07 -4.62
N LEU A 40 -7.75 0.69 -3.49
CA LEU A 40 -6.74 1.74 -3.45
C LEU A 40 -5.36 1.22 -3.87
N ILE A 41 -4.98 0.02 -3.40
CA ILE A 41 -3.72 -0.65 -3.78
C ILE A 41 -3.70 -0.94 -5.29
N GLY A 42 -4.83 -1.39 -5.87
CA GLY A 42 -4.97 -1.60 -7.31
C GLY A 42 -4.67 -0.33 -8.12
N ARG A 43 -5.08 0.83 -7.61
CA ARG A 43 -4.86 2.15 -8.23
C ARG A 43 -3.43 2.69 -8.10
N LEU A 44 -2.53 2.01 -7.38
CA LEU A 44 -1.13 2.43 -7.20
C LEU A 44 -0.24 2.25 -8.46
N GLU A 45 -0.76 2.40 -9.68
CA GLU A 45 0.02 2.46 -10.94
C GLU A 45 -0.13 3.85 -11.58
N LYS A 46 0.91 4.61 -11.94
CA LYS A 46 2.36 4.42 -12.05
C LYS A 46 3.08 5.38 -11.10
N GLY A 47 3.96 4.87 -10.23
CA GLY A 47 5.07 5.70 -9.75
C GLY A 47 5.88 6.19 -10.96
N ASN A 48 6.14 7.49 -11.01
CA ASN A 48 6.90 8.24 -12.02
C ASN A 48 7.86 7.39 -12.89
N ARG A 49 7.49 7.16 -14.16
CA ARG A 49 8.47 6.92 -15.24
C ARG A 49 8.99 8.23 -15.85
N ASN A 50 8.91 9.34 -15.12
CA ASN A 50 9.43 10.66 -15.52
C ASN A 50 10.55 11.10 -14.57
N MET A 51 11.57 10.26 -14.40
CA MET A 51 12.92 10.74 -14.13
C MET A 51 13.73 10.42 -15.39
N LEU A 52 13.51 11.26 -16.41
CA LEU A 52 14.46 11.50 -17.50
C LEU A 52 15.44 12.57 -17.04
#